data_AF-A0A2G2I4Y9-F1
#
_entry.id   AF-A0A2G2I4Y9-F1
#
_cell.length_a   1.000
_cell.length_b   1.000
_cell.length_c   1.000
_cell.angle_alpha   90.00
_cell.angle_beta   90.00
_cell.angle_gamma   90.00
#
_symmetry.space_group_name_H-M   'P 1'
#
loop_
_entity.id
_entity.type
_entity.pdbx_description
1 polymer ?
#
loop_
_entity_poly.entity_id
_entity_poly.type
_entity_poly.pdbx_seq_one_letter_code
_entity_poly.pdbx_strand_id
1 'polypeptide(L)' 'SLKNEWLLNIYHLTRQGMKEDVEAYIRYYNQIRLHTSNDDCSPIEFEQSTINVSYAA' A
#
# COMPACT_ATOMS: atom_id res chain seq x y z
N SER A 1 -8.73 -9.39 6.12
CA SER A 1 -7.76 -8.27 6.02
C SER A 1 -7.72 -7.88 4.56
N LEU A 2 -7.56 -6.59 4.26
CA LEU A 2 -7.70 -6.09 2.89
C LEU A 2 -6.83 -6.86 1.88
N LYS A 3 -5.61 -7.25 2.25
CA LYS A 3 -4.74 -8.08 1.42
C LYS A 3 -5.38 -9.42 1.01
N ASN A 4 -6.00 -10.13 1.96
CA ASN A 4 -6.62 -11.43 1.69
C ASN A 4 -7.87 -11.26 0.83
N GLU A 5 -8.68 -10.24 1.11
CA GLU A 5 -9.90 -9.96 0.34
C GLU A 5 -9.58 -9.55 -1.12
N TRP A 6 -8.53 -8.76 -1.33
CA TRP A 6 -8.15 -8.29 -2.66
C TRP A 6 -7.40 -9.35 -3.46
N LEU A 7 -6.43 -10.05 -2.87
CA LEU A 7 -5.52 -10.92 -3.64
C LEU A 7 -5.84 -12.41 -3.55
N LEU A 8 -6.45 -12.87 -2.46
CA LEU A 8 -6.61 -14.32 -2.22
C LEU A 8 -8.04 -14.81 -2.41
N ASN A 9 -9.05 -13.92 -2.31
CA ASN A 9 -10.44 -14.25 -2.56
C ASN A 9 -10.87 -14.08 -4.04
N ILE A 10 -9.94 -13.68 -4.91
CA ILE A 10 -10.19 -13.53 -6.36
C ILE A 10 -9.53 -14.69 -7.10
N TYR A 11 -10.28 -15.26 -8.06
CA TYR A 11 -9.73 -16.26 -8.96
C TYR A 11 -9.12 -15.57 -10.18
N HIS A 12 -7.81 -15.72 -10.38
CA HIS A 12 -7.12 -15.19 -11.56
C HIS A 12 -6.99 -16.28 -12.63
N LEU A 13 -7.58 -16.03 -13.80
CA LEU A 13 -7.52 -16.93 -14.97
C LEU A 13 -6.12 -16.98 -15.61
N THR A 14 -5.32 -15.92 -15.44
CA THR A 14 -3.99 -15.80 -16.03
C THR A 14 -2.99 -15.27 -15.02
N ARG A 15 -1.73 -15.68 -15.18
CA ARG A 15 -0.62 -15.13 -14.39
C ARG A 15 -0.48 -13.62 -14.58
N GLN A 16 -0.81 -13.10 -15.77
CA GLN A 16 -0.72 -11.67 -16.06
C GLN A 16 -1.74 -10.88 -15.24
N GLY A 17 -3.01 -11.31 -15.19
CA GLY A 17 -4.03 -10.68 -14.35
C GLY A 17 -3.68 -10.71 -12.87
N MET A 18 -3.14 -11.82 -12.37
CA MET A 18 -2.64 -11.90 -10.99
C MET A 18 -1.53 -10.86 -10.71
N LYS A 19 -0.62 -10.61 -11.66
CA LYS A 19 0.44 -9.60 -11.49
C LYS A 19 -0.12 -8.19 -11.46
N GLU A 20 -1.09 -7.89 -12.33
CA GLU A 20 -1.76 -6.59 -12.39
C GLU A 20 -2.51 -6.30 -11.08
N ASP A 21 -3.22 -7.28 -10.52
CA ASP A 21 -3.91 -7.12 -9.24
C ASP A 21 -2.95 -6.93 -8.07
N VAL A 22 -1.81 -7.64 -8.06
CA VAL A 22 -0.75 -7.44 -7.05
C VAL A 22 -0.16 -6.04 -7.16
N GLU A 23 0.13 -5.56 -8.36
CA GLU A 23 0.66 -4.20 -8.58
C GLU A 23 -0.35 -3.13 -8.14
N ALA A 24 -1.62 -3.30 -8.49
CA ALA A 24 -2.69 -2.41 -8.07
C ALA A 24 -2.83 -2.38 -6.54
N TYR A 25 -2.77 -3.53 -5.88
CA TYR A 25 -2.81 -3.60 -4.42
C TYR A 25 -1.62 -2.88 -3.77
N ILE A 26 -0.39 -3.12 -4.24
CA ILE A 26 0.82 -2.49 -3.69
C ILE A 26 0.73 -0.98 -3.83
N ARG A 27 0.31 -0.50 -5.02
CA ARG A 27 0.15 0.94 -5.28
C ARG A 27 -0.88 1.56 -4.36
N TYR A 28 -2.05 0.95 -4.24
CA TYR A 28 -3.11 1.41 -3.34
C TYR A 28 -2.63 1.44 -1.89
N TYR A 29 -2.03 0.35 -1.41
CA TYR A 29 -1.57 0.24 -0.04
C TYR A 29 -0.53 1.30 0.31
N ASN A 30 0.48 1.48 -0.54
CA ASN A 30 1.60 2.36 -0.23
C ASN A 30 1.29 3.85 -0.44
N GLN A 31 0.45 4.19 -1.42
CA GLN A 31 0.25 5.58 -1.84
C GLN A 31 -1.10 6.18 -1.43
N ILE A 32 -2.12 5.36 -1.18
CA ILE A 32 -3.51 5.85 -1.04
C ILE A 32 -4.09 5.46 0.31
N ARG A 33 -3.81 4.25 0.79
CA ARG A 33 -4.43 3.72 2.01
C ARG A 33 -3.96 4.52 3.22
N LEU A 34 -4.91 5.14 3.91
CA LEU A 34 -4.64 5.83 5.17
C LEU A 34 -4.57 4.83 6.33
N HIS A 35 -3.66 5.09 7.26
CA HIS A 35 -3.46 4.28 8.44
C HIS A 35 -3.59 5.15 9.69
N THR A 36 -4.50 4.79 10.61
CA THR A 36 -4.67 5.49 11.89
C THR A 36 -3.41 5.47 12.75
N SER A 37 -2.56 4.45 12.60
CA SER A 37 -1.25 4.38 13.25
C SER A 37 -0.23 5.36 12.69
N ASN A 38 -0.49 5.92 11.51
CA ASN A 38 0.39 6.84 10.79
C ASN A 38 -0.25 8.24 10.73
N ASP A 39 -1.01 8.63 11.75
CA ASP A 39 -1.74 9.90 11.80
C ASP A 39 -2.65 10.13 10.58
N ASP A 40 -3.34 9.06 10.16
CA ASP A 40 -4.21 9.04 8.98
C ASP A 40 -3.50 9.43 7.67
N CYS A 41 -2.18 9.26 7.60
CA CYS A 41 -1.40 9.39 6.37
C CYS A 41 -1.23 8.03 5.67
N SER A 42 -0.90 8.07 4.38
CA SER A 42 -0.45 6.89 3.66
C SER A 42 0.96 6.45 4.11
N PRO A 43 1.36 5.19 3.90
CA PRO A 43 2.70 4.72 4.26
C PRO A 43 3.82 5.57 3.67
N ILE A 44 3.71 5.97 2.39
CA ILE A 44 4.74 6.79 1.75
C ILE A 44 4.84 8.20 2.34
N GLU A 45 3.70 8.83 2.68
CA GLU A 45 3.68 10.15 3.31
C GLU A 45 4.30 10.09 4.71
N PHE A 46 4.01 9.04 5.45
CA PHE A 46 4.60 8.80 6.76
C PHE A 46 6.12 8.58 6.67
N GLU A 47 6.59 7.74 5.76
CA GLU A 47 8.04 7.56 5.55
C GLU A 47 8.72 8.87 5.16
N GLN A 48 8.13 9.64 4.24
CA GLN A 48 8.68 10.93 3.83
C GLN A 48 8.73 11.96 4.96
N SER A 49 7.72 11.98 5.84
CA SER A 49 7.70 12.89 6.99
C SER A 49 8.82 12.55 7.98
N THR A 50 9.08 11.26 8.23
CA THR A 50 10.17 10.82 9.12
C THR A 50 11.56 11.14 8.54
N ILE A 51 11.74 10.99 7.23
CA ILE A 51 12.98 11.36 6.53
C ILE A 51 13.23 12.86 6.70
N ASN A 52 12.24 13.69 6.42
CA ASN A 52 12.37 15.15 6.52
C ASN A 52 12.73 15.61 7.94
N VAL A 53 12.18 14.95 8.97
CA VAL A 53 12.54 15.23 10.37
C VAL A 53 13.99 14.84 10.66
N SER A 54 14.48 13.70 10.16
CA SER A 54 15.85 13.24 10.40
C SER A 54 16.94 14.12 9.79
N TYR A 55 16.66 14.83 8.69
CA TYR A 55 17.61 15.75 8.05
C TYR A 55 17.52 17.20 8.57
N ALA A 56 16.53 17.51 9.39
CA ALA A 56 16.32 18.83 9.97
C ALA A 56 16.89 18.98 11.40
N ALA A 57 17.45 17.91 11.97
CA ALA A 57 18.06 17.84 13.31
C ALA A 57 19.59 17.84 13.23
#